data_AF-A0A524E4D1-F1
#
_entry.id   AF-A0A524E4D1-F1
#
_cell.length_a   1.000
_cell.length_b   1.000
_cell.length_c   1.000
_cell.angle_alpha   90.00
_cell.angle_beta   90.00
_cell.angle_gamma   90.00
#
_symmetry.space_group_name_H-M   'P 1'
#
loop_
_entity.id
_entity.type
_entity.pdbx_description
1 polymer ?
#
loop_
_entity_poly.entity_id
_entity_poly.type
_entity_poly.pdbx_seq_one_letter_code
_entity_poly.pdbx_strand_id
1 'polypeptide(L)'
;MWKVFLNINGKETAQQLELNDAKAFFGGYLRIKRSYFNELAKNIKMTKKYSTGNAIEKVIAPDNSDWTLNPWMLIIVKDTEKGKPFWFFIKREKDLSGHLIAIGPEQFAEFSKNDSEPRRRIKQIINYIITYINKFNVIILFPLYLT
;
A
#
# COMPACT_ATOMS: atom_id res chain seq x y z
N MET A 1 8.09 12.37 6.12
CA MET A 1 7.46 11.54 5.07
C MET A 1 8.16 10.19 5.03
N TRP A 2 7.46 9.13 4.65
CA TRP A 2 8.10 7.84 4.36
C TRP A 2 8.67 7.88 2.94
N LYS A 3 9.87 7.32 2.75
CA LYS A 3 10.51 7.19 1.44
C LYS A 3 10.68 5.72 1.11
N VAL A 4 10.13 5.28 -0.01
CA VAL A 4 10.22 3.90 -0.49
C VAL A 4 10.95 3.90 -1.83
N PHE A 5 12.08 3.22 -1.88
CA PHE A 5 12.89 3.09 -3.08
C PHE A 5 12.51 1.79 -3.78
N LEU A 6 12.16 1.91 -5.05
CA LEU A 6 11.72 0.82 -5.90
C LEU A 6 12.75 0.52 -6.98
N ASN A 7 13.19 -0.73 -7.06
CA ASN A 7 13.97 -1.24 -8.18
C ASN A 7 13.04 -1.99 -9.14
N ILE A 8 12.67 -1.33 -10.24
CA ILE A 8 11.80 -1.89 -11.28
C ILE A 8 12.65 -2.09 -12.53
N ASN A 9 12.87 -3.35 -12.91
CA ASN A 9 13.55 -3.76 -14.15
C ASN A 9 15.02 -3.37 -14.28
N GLY A 10 15.78 -3.31 -13.17
CA GLY A 10 17.24 -3.10 -13.25
C GLY A 10 17.65 -1.77 -13.87
N LYS A 11 16.75 -0.78 -13.92
CA LYS A 11 17.12 0.60 -14.25
C LYS A 11 18.08 1.10 -13.16
N GLU A 12 19.19 1.69 -13.58
CA GLU A 12 20.24 2.21 -12.66
C GLU A 12 19.71 3.23 -11.65
N THR A 13 18.55 3.84 -11.90
CA THR A 13 17.87 4.74 -10.99
C THR A 13 16.67 4.07 -10.31
N ALA A 14 16.81 3.79 -9.01
CA ALA A 14 15.68 3.42 -8.16
C ALA A 14 14.62 4.53 -8.19
N GLN A 15 13.36 4.18 -8.44
CA GLN A 15 12.25 5.12 -8.35
C GLN A 15 11.92 5.35 -6.88
N GLN A 16 11.98 6.61 -6.42
CA GLN A 16 11.59 6.98 -5.07
C GLN A 16 10.11 7.34 -5.03
N LEU A 17 9.36 6.70 -4.14
CA LEU A 17 8.01 7.11 -3.76
C LEU A 17 8.03 7.80 -2.40
N GLU A 18 7.48 9.00 -2.35
CA GLU A 18 7.21 9.70 -1.10
C GLU A 18 5.78 9.45 -0.65
N LEU A 19 5.64 9.01 0.59
CA LEU A 19 4.37 8.61 1.18
C LEU A 19 4.09 9.42 2.45
N ASN A 20 2.82 9.74 2.63
CA ASN A 20 2.38 10.46 3.82
C ASN A 20 2.08 9.48 4.95
N ASP A 21 2.58 9.79 6.14
CA ASP A 21 2.43 8.92 7.32
C ASP A 21 0.96 8.83 7.75
N ALA A 22 0.41 7.62 7.75
CA ALA A 22 -0.98 7.36 8.12
C ALA A 22 -1.31 7.79 9.56
N LYS A 23 -0.33 7.75 10.47
CA LYS A 23 -0.50 8.19 11.87
C LYS A 23 -0.89 9.66 11.94
N ALA A 24 -0.36 10.51 11.06
CA ALA A 24 -0.66 11.94 11.04
C ALA A 24 -2.13 12.24 10.71
N PHE A 25 -2.78 11.40 9.90
CA PHE A 25 -4.19 11.59 9.50
C PHE A 25 -5.17 10.91 10.45
N PHE A 26 -4.76 9.77 11.01
CA PHE A 26 -5.68 8.94 11.77
C PHE A 26 -5.44 9.02 13.28
N GLY A 27 -4.36 9.61 13.77
CA GLY A 27 -3.99 9.56 15.19
C GLY A 27 -3.48 8.19 15.65
N GLY A 28 -3.04 7.36 14.70
CA GLY A 28 -2.57 5.98 14.93
C GLY A 28 -2.59 5.15 13.65
N TYR A 29 -1.86 4.04 13.62
CA TYR A 29 -1.86 3.14 12.47
C TYR A 29 -3.12 2.28 12.41
N LEU A 30 -3.71 2.20 11.23
CA LEU A 30 -4.94 1.44 11.02
C LEU A 30 -4.61 -0.04 10.85
N ARG A 31 -5.12 -0.88 11.77
CA ARG A 31 -4.99 -2.34 11.65
C ARG A 31 -5.94 -2.90 10.60
N ILE A 32 -5.38 -3.65 9.68
CA ILE A 32 -6.05 -4.41 8.61
C ILE A 32 -6.06 -5.88 9.02
N LYS A 33 -7.25 -6.49 9.05
CA LYS A 33 -7.43 -7.88 9.52
C LYS A 33 -6.83 -8.88 8.53
N ARG A 34 -6.41 -10.05 9.03
CA ARG A 34 -5.93 -11.18 8.22
C ARG A 34 -6.91 -11.56 7.09
N SER A 35 -8.22 -11.51 7.36
CA SER A 35 -9.25 -11.85 6.36
C SER A 35 -9.14 -11.02 5.08
N TYR A 36 -8.78 -9.74 5.17
CA TYR A 36 -8.55 -8.90 3.99
C TYR A 36 -7.46 -9.48 3.08
N PHE A 37 -6.34 -9.88 3.67
CA PHE A 37 -5.21 -10.42 2.93
C PHE A 37 -5.50 -11.80 2.33
N ASN A 38 -6.33 -12.60 3.01
CA ASN A 38 -6.81 -13.87 2.47
C ASN A 38 -7.66 -13.65 1.19
N GLU A 39 -8.60 -12.69 1.22
CA GLU A 39 -9.40 -12.34 0.06
C GLU A 39 -8.54 -11.72 -1.06
N LEU A 40 -7.59 -10.85 -0.70
CA LEU A 40 -6.64 -10.29 -1.68
C LEU A 40 -5.85 -11.40 -2.38
N ALA A 41 -5.33 -12.38 -1.63
CA ALA A 41 -4.62 -13.53 -2.18
C ALA A 41 -5.49 -14.39 -3.11
N LYS A 42 -6.77 -14.54 -2.79
CA LYS A 42 -7.75 -15.21 -3.66
C LYS A 42 -7.96 -14.42 -4.96
N ASN A 43 -8.13 -13.10 -4.87
CA ASN A 43 -8.34 -12.23 -6.02
C ASN A 43 -7.16 -12.23 -7.00
N ILE A 44 -5.91 -12.22 -6.50
CA ILE A 44 -4.69 -12.36 -7.32
C ILE A 44 -4.73 -13.62 -8.19
N LYS A 45 -5.26 -14.72 -7.67
CA LYS A 45 -5.36 -16.00 -8.40
C LYS A 45 -6.51 -16.00 -9.42
N MET A 46 -7.55 -15.20 -9.19
CA MET A 46 -8.78 -15.22 -9.99
C MET A 46 -8.75 -14.28 -11.20
N THR A 47 -7.94 -13.22 -11.19
CA THR A 47 -7.95 -12.21 -12.25
C THR A 47 -6.55 -11.69 -12.57
N LYS A 48 -6.28 -11.47 -13.87
CA LYS A 48 -5.04 -10.87 -14.36
C LYS A 48 -4.91 -9.38 -14.01
N LYS A 49 -5.99 -8.74 -13.54
CA LYS A 49 -5.96 -7.34 -13.08
C LYS A 49 -5.17 -7.16 -11.78
N TYR A 50 -4.91 -8.25 -11.06
CA TYR A 50 -4.19 -8.27 -9.81
C TYR A 50 -2.86 -8.98 -10.03
N SER A 51 -1.77 -8.34 -9.66
CA SER A 51 -0.43 -8.86 -9.88
C SER A 51 0.46 -8.59 -8.67
N THR A 52 1.52 -9.38 -8.58
CA THR A 52 2.53 -9.32 -7.52
C THR A 52 3.93 -9.17 -8.12
N GLY A 53 4.83 -8.51 -7.40
CA GLY A 53 6.25 -8.48 -7.75
C GLY A 53 7.12 -8.13 -6.55
N ASN A 54 8.43 -8.27 -6.71
CA ASN A 54 9.43 -7.86 -5.74
C ASN A 54 10.16 -6.63 -6.31
N ALA A 55 10.08 -5.51 -5.59
CA ALA A 55 10.65 -4.25 -6.06
C ALA A 55 11.07 -3.31 -4.94
N ILE A 56 10.60 -3.52 -3.69
CA ILE A 56 10.96 -2.64 -2.58
C ILE A 56 12.41 -2.94 -2.19
N GLU A 57 13.29 -1.99 -2.48
CA GLU A 57 14.72 -2.09 -2.23
C GLU A 57 15.08 -1.51 -0.86
N LYS A 58 14.54 -0.32 -0.55
CA LYS A 58 14.87 0.42 0.66
C LYS A 58 13.67 1.17 1.19
N VAL A 59 13.56 1.26 2.52
CA VAL A 59 12.49 1.98 3.21
C VAL A 59 13.07 2.86 4.31
N ILE A 60 12.86 4.17 4.19
CA ILE A 60 13.28 5.16 5.18
C ILE A 60 12.04 5.76 5.85
N ALA A 61 12.03 5.72 7.18
CA ALA A 61 10.97 6.28 8.00
C ALA A 61 11.07 7.82 8.09
N PRO A 62 10.03 8.52 8.59
CA PRO A 62 10.02 9.98 8.69
C PRO A 62 11.13 10.56 9.58
N ASP A 63 11.66 9.78 10.52
CA ASP A 63 12.77 10.13 11.40
C ASP A 63 14.15 9.80 10.79
N ASN A 64 14.19 9.46 9.49
CA ASN A 64 15.36 9.01 8.74
C ASN A 64 15.96 7.67 9.18
N SER A 65 15.28 6.91 10.04
CA SER A 65 15.72 5.56 10.38
C SER A 65 15.46 4.58 9.23
N ASP A 66 16.37 3.60 9.07
CA ASP A 66 16.24 2.54 8.06
C ASP A 66 15.33 1.43 8.59
N TRP A 67 14.24 1.18 7.86
CA TRP A 67 13.25 0.16 8.19
C TRP A 67 13.16 -0.94 7.14
N THR A 68 14.14 -1.03 6.25
CA THR A 68 14.11 -1.90 5.07
C THR A 68 13.75 -3.34 5.40
N LEU A 69 14.32 -3.91 6.46
CA LEU A 69 14.15 -5.33 6.84
C LEU A 69 12.79 -5.69 7.48
N ASN A 70 11.82 -4.76 7.51
CA ASN A 70 10.47 -5.05 7.97
C ASN A 70 9.62 -5.67 6.84
N PRO A 71 8.64 -6.53 7.14
CA PRO A 71 7.85 -7.24 6.14
C PRO A 71 6.83 -6.30 5.46
N TRP A 72 7.32 -5.53 4.49
CA TRP A 72 6.55 -4.52 3.78
C TRP A 72 5.67 -5.10 2.68
N MET A 73 4.61 -4.36 2.38
CA MET A 73 3.73 -4.58 1.24
C MET A 73 3.27 -3.21 0.73
N LEU A 74 3.61 -2.89 -0.51
CA LEU A 74 3.12 -1.70 -1.21
C LEU A 74 2.00 -2.14 -2.17
N ILE A 75 0.79 -1.66 -1.94
CA ILE A 75 -0.36 -1.94 -2.81
C ILE A 75 -0.63 -0.70 -3.64
N ILE A 76 -0.42 -0.78 -4.95
CA ILE A 76 -0.74 0.29 -5.91
C ILE A 76 -2.06 -0.09 -6.59
N VAL A 77 -3.02 0.84 -6.56
CA VAL A 77 -4.39 0.65 -7.03
C VAL A 77 -4.71 1.70 -8.08
N LYS A 78 -5.27 1.28 -9.20
CA LYS A 78 -5.77 2.16 -10.26
C LYS A 78 -7.17 1.70 -10.67
N ASP A 79 -8.14 2.60 -10.55
CA ASP A 79 -9.49 2.37 -11.07
C ASP A 79 -9.46 2.26 -12.61
N THR A 80 -10.16 1.27 -13.16
CA THR A 80 -10.17 0.98 -14.60
C THR A 80 -10.93 2.01 -15.43
N GLU A 81 -11.89 2.74 -14.83
CA GLU A 81 -12.77 3.65 -15.57
C GLU A 81 -12.19 5.06 -15.65
N LYS A 82 -11.77 5.67 -14.53
CA LYS A 82 -11.43 7.11 -14.49
C LYS A 82 -10.36 7.54 -13.47
N GLY A 83 -9.72 6.61 -12.74
CA GLY A 83 -8.98 6.97 -11.52
C GLY A 83 -7.49 7.29 -11.69
N LYS A 84 -7.04 8.35 -11.00
CA LYS A 84 -5.63 8.52 -10.64
C LYS A 84 -5.19 7.37 -9.72
N PRO A 85 -3.99 6.82 -9.89
CA PRO A 85 -3.51 5.76 -9.02
C PRO A 85 -3.33 6.28 -7.60
N PHE A 86 -3.56 5.40 -6.64
CA PHE A 86 -3.25 5.61 -5.24
C PHE A 86 -2.63 4.35 -4.65
N TRP A 87 -1.96 4.47 -3.53
CA TRP A 87 -1.23 3.36 -2.95
C TRP A 87 -1.28 3.36 -1.43
N PHE A 88 -1.27 2.14 -0.90
CA PHE A 88 -1.21 1.84 0.53
C PHE A 88 0.10 1.17 0.83
N PHE A 89 0.79 1.64 1.85
CA PHE A 89 2.02 1.04 2.35
C PHE A 89 1.76 0.40 3.70
N ILE A 90 1.92 -0.92 3.74
CA ILE A 90 1.49 -1.77 4.83
C ILE A 90 2.68 -2.51 5.40
N LYS A 91 2.82 -2.49 6.72
CA LYS A 91 3.69 -3.40 7.45
C LYS A 91 2.90 -4.64 7.85
N ARG A 92 3.37 -5.84 7.51
CA ARG A 92 2.76 -7.11 7.92
C ARG A 92 3.18 -7.47 9.35
N GLU A 93 2.30 -8.14 10.08
CA GLU A 93 2.54 -8.61 11.43
C GLU A 93 2.63 -10.15 11.48
N LYS A 94 3.23 -10.69 12.55
CA LYS A 94 3.39 -12.14 12.73
C LYS A 94 2.07 -12.91 12.77
N ASP A 95 1.00 -12.27 13.23
CA ASP A 95 -0.36 -12.83 13.25
C ASP A 95 -1.06 -12.77 11.87
N LEU A 96 -0.33 -12.39 10.82
CA LEU A 96 -0.80 -12.22 9.45
C LEU A 96 -1.83 -11.09 9.30
N SER A 97 -1.97 -10.20 10.28
CA SER A 97 -2.60 -8.89 10.10
C SER A 97 -1.59 -7.89 9.52
N GLY A 98 -2.01 -6.65 9.29
CA GLY A 98 -1.09 -5.59 8.87
C GLY A 98 -1.50 -4.23 9.40
N HIS A 99 -0.54 -3.31 9.43
CA HIS A 99 -0.76 -1.92 9.77
C HIS A 99 -0.59 -1.06 8.53
N LEU A 100 -1.59 -0.22 8.24
CA LEU A 100 -1.45 0.82 7.23
C LEU A 100 -0.52 1.90 7.78
N ILE A 101 0.71 1.95 7.26
CA ILE A 101 1.78 2.84 7.72
C ILE A 101 1.77 4.15 6.95
N ALA A 102 1.56 4.12 5.64
CA ALA A 102 1.53 5.32 4.82
C ALA A 102 0.57 5.19 3.63
N ILE A 103 0.15 6.34 3.11
CA ILE A 103 -0.70 6.45 1.92
C ILE A 103 -0.11 7.46 0.93
N GLY A 104 -0.42 7.27 -0.34
CA GLY A 104 -0.19 8.30 -1.34
C GLY A 104 -0.96 8.03 -2.64
N PRO A 105 -0.74 8.84 -3.69
CA PRO A 105 0.08 10.07 -3.70
C PRO A 105 -0.50 11.15 -2.77
N GLU A 106 0.20 12.27 -2.62
CA GLU A 106 -0.22 13.40 -1.79
C GLU A 106 -1.69 13.79 -1.98
N GLN A 107 -2.17 13.87 -3.22
CA GLN A 107 -3.57 14.15 -3.56
C GLN A 107 -4.56 13.19 -2.88
N PHE A 108 -4.22 11.90 -2.78
CA PHE A 108 -5.04 10.91 -2.09
C PHE A 108 -4.95 11.05 -0.56
N ALA A 109 -3.77 11.43 -0.05
CA ALA A 109 -3.58 11.71 1.38
C ALA A 109 -4.38 12.94 1.83
N GLU A 110 -4.37 14.01 1.04
CA GLU A 110 -5.16 15.23 1.29
C GLU A 110 -6.66 14.96 1.22
N PHE A 111 -7.12 14.23 0.18
CA PHE A 111 -8.51 13.77 0.09
C PHE A 111 -8.94 13.03 1.36
N SER A 112 -8.07 12.15 1.86
CA SER A 112 -8.33 11.38 3.07
C SER A 112 -8.32 12.23 4.33
N LYS A 113 -7.51 13.30 4.40
CA LYS A 113 -7.42 14.21 5.56
C LYS A 113 -8.67 15.06 5.74
N ASN A 114 -9.28 15.48 4.65
CA ASN A 114 -10.42 16.41 4.65
C ASN A 114 -11.78 15.72 4.89
N ASP A 115 -11.80 14.39 5.02
CA ASP A 115 -12.99 13.61 5.36
C ASP A 115 -13.29 13.73 6.86
N SER A 116 -14.57 13.79 7.24
CA SER A 116 -14.99 13.87 8.65
C SER A 116 -14.73 12.59 9.43
N GLU A 117 -14.62 11.44 8.75
CA GLU A 117 -14.33 10.13 9.33
C GLU A 117 -13.25 9.39 8.53
N PRO A 118 -12.01 9.90 8.52
CA PRO A 118 -10.98 9.49 7.57
C PRO A 118 -10.58 8.01 7.73
N ARG A 119 -10.58 7.51 8.97
CA ARG A 119 -10.37 6.09 9.29
C ARG A 119 -11.44 5.17 8.68
N ARG A 120 -12.71 5.59 8.75
CA ARG A 120 -13.85 4.81 8.25
C ARG A 120 -13.81 4.77 6.73
N ARG A 121 -13.55 5.92 6.11
CA ARG A 121 -13.44 6.06 4.65
C ARG A 121 -12.34 5.16 4.07
N ILE A 122 -11.14 5.18 4.66
CA ILE A 122 -10.04 4.32 4.19
C ILE A 122 -10.37 2.85 4.30
N LYS A 123 -10.99 2.41 5.41
CA LYS A 123 -11.45 1.01 5.54
C LYS A 123 -12.46 0.63 4.45
N GLN A 124 -13.40 1.52 4.12
CA GLN A 124 -14.35 1.30 3.05
C GLN A 124 -13.66 1.17 1.70
N ILE A 125 -12.69 2.03 1.39
CA ILE A 125 -11.90 1.96 0.14
C ILE A 125 -11.15 0.64 0.05
N ILE A 126 -10.43 0.26 1.12
CA ILE A 126 -9.70 -1.00 1.20
C ILE A 126 -10.63 -2.19 0.92
N ASN A 127 -11.79 -2.25 1.58
CA ASN A 127 -12.77 -3.30 1.35
C ASN A 127 -13.38 -3.25 -0.06
N TYR A 128 -13.67 -2.06 -0.58
CA TYR A 128 -14.24 -1.89 -1.92
C TYR A 128 -13.31 -2.45 -3.01
N ILE A 129 -11.99 -2.32 -2.83
CA ILE A 129 -11.00 -2.89 -3.76
C ILE A 129 -11.09 -4.41 -3.83
N ILE A 130 -11.28 -5.12 -2.70
CA ILE A 130 -11.37 -6.59 -2.74
C ILE A 130 -12.75 -7.09 -3.17
N THR A 131 -13.81 -6.32 -2.93
CA THR A 131 -15.18 -6.70 -3.32
C THR A 131 -15.42 -6.54 -4.82
N TYR A 132 -14.89 -5.47 -5.43
CA TYR A 132 -15.17 -5.13 -6.83
C TYR A 132 -13.94 -5.39 -7.72
N ILE A 133 -13.50 -6.65 -7.77
CA ILE A 133 -12.26 -7.09 -8.43
C ILE A 133 -12.09 -6.62 -9.88
N ASN A 134 -13.19 -6.42 -10.61
CA ASN A 134 -13.14 -6.02 -12.02
C ASN A 134 -12.99 -4.51 -12.22
N LYS A 135 -13.15 -3.69 -11.17
CA LYS A 135 -13.04 -2.23 -11.26
C LYS A 135 -11.62 -1.70 -11.06
N PHE A 136 -10.68 -2.56 -10.65
CA PHE A 136 -9.34 -2.12 -10.27
C PHE A 136 -8.27 -2.94 -10.98
N ASN A 137 -7.20 -2.26 -11.38
CA ASN A 137 -5.89 -2.86 -11.59
C ASN A 137 -5.08 -2.66 -10.31
N VAL A 138 -4.53 -3.75 -9.77
CA VAL A 138 -3.81 -3.76 -8.50
C VAL A 138 -2.45 -4.41 -8.68
N ILE A 139 -1.40 -3.71 -8.27
CA ILE A 139 -0.04 -4.22 -8.22
C ILE A 139 0.40 -4.25 -6.76
N ILE A 140 0.87 -5.41 -6.31
CA ILE A 140 1.35 -5.60 -4.95
C ILE A 140 2.85 -5.85 -5.01
N LEU A 141 3.62 -4.94 -4.43
CA LEU A 141 5.07 -5.00 -4.42
C LEU A 141 5.58 -5.41 -3.03
N PHE A 142 6.51 -6.35 -3.03
CA PHE A 142 7.19 -6.88 -1.86
C PHE A 142 8.67 -6.46 -1.82
N PRO A 143 9.33 -6.59 -0.66
CA PRO A 143 10.77 -6.45 -0.55
C PRO A 143 11.57 -7.41 -1.42
N LEU A 144 12.71 -6.95 -1.92
CA LEU A 144 13.66 -7.74 -2.71
C LEU A 144 14.35 -8.84 -1.89
N TYR A 145 14.53 -8.65 -0.58
CA TYR A 145 15.18 -9.66 0.26
C TYR A 145 14.25 -10.82 0.65
N LEU A 146 12.96 -10.77 0.27
CA LEU A 146 12.01 -11.87 0.49
C LEU A 146 11.94 -12.86 -0.69
N THR A 147 12.72 -12.61 -1.74
CA THR A 147 12.94 -13.52 -2.89
C THR A 147 14.17 -14.37 -2.65
#